data_AF-A0A966PNQ8-F1
#
_entry.id   AF-A0A966PNQ8-F1
#
_cell.length_a   1.000
_cell.length_b   1.000
_cell.length_c   1.000
_cell.angle_alpha   90.00
_cell.angle_beta   90.00
_cell.angle_gamma   90.00
#
_symmetry.space_group_name_H-M   'P 1'
#
loop_
_entity.id
_entity.type
_entity.pdbx_description
1 polymer ?
#
loop_
_entity_poly.entity_id
_entity_poly.type
_entity_poly.pdbx_seq_one_letter_code
_entity_poly.pdbx_strand_id
1 'polypeptide(L)' 'MSAIHHSDHDLFDAADVSELVRRDGVFVHIDVAHRGVGTASCGPDMHPRHIIPAGTHQFAYRLRLLD' A
#
# COMPACT_ATOMS: atom_id res chain seq x y z
N MET A 1 2.38 5.93 -0.99
CA MET A 1 3.33 5.99 0.14
C MET A 1 2.61 5.76 1.45
N SER A 2 3.10 4.81 2.23
CA SER A 2 2.65 4.54 3.60
C SER A 2 3.85 4.23 4.49
N ALA A 3 3.68 4.41 5.80
CA ALA A 3 4.66 4.06 6.82
C ALA A 3 3.91 3.55 8.04
N ILE A 4 4.00 2.25 8.32
CA ILE A 4 3.19 1.57 9.34
C ILE A 4 4.01 0.54 10.11
N HIS A 5 3.51 0.11 11.26
CA HIS A 5 4.20 -0.86 12.15
C HIS A 5 3.74 -2.31 11.96
N HIS A 6 3.02 -2.61 10.89
CA HIS A 6 2.53 -3.93 10.57
C HIS A 6 3.04 -4.28 9.17
N SER A 7 3.45 -5.53 8.97
CA SER A 7 3.76 -6.02 7.62
C SER A 7 2.47 -6.17 6.80
N ASP A 8 2.61 -6.29 5.48
CA ASP A 8 1.46 -6.55 4.60
C ASP A 8 0.77 -7.88 4.97
N HIS A 9 1.54 -8.88 5.40
CA HIS A 9 1.01 -10.15 5.90
C HIS A 9 0.20 -9.96 7.19
N ASP A 10 0.73 -9.21 8.17
CA ASP A 10 -0.01 -8.92 9.41
C ASP A 10 -1.36 -8.25 9.12
N LEU A 11 -1.38 -7.30 8.18
CA LEU A 11 -2.60 -6.59 7.79
C LEU A 11 -3.58 -7.44 6.97
N PHE A 12 -3.08 -8.36 6.16
CA PHE A 12 -3.92 -9.22 5.32
C PHE A 12 -4.54 -10.37 6.12
N ASP A 13 -3.79 -10.95 7.06
CA ASP A 13 -4.22 -12.13 7.81
C ASP A 13 -5.18 -11.78 8.97
N ALA A 14 -5.09 -10.56 9.52
CA ALA A 14 -5.90 -10.14 10.65
C ALA A 14 -7.39 -9.96 10.28
N ALA A 15 -8.28 -10.63 11.00
CA ALA A 15 -9.73 -10.45 10.84
C ALA A 15 -10.25 -9.21 11.57
N ASP A 16 -9.54 -8.76 12.60
CA ASP A 16 -9.85 -7.58 13.40
C ASP A 16 -8.57 -6.86 13.85
N VAL A 17 -8.69 -5.57 14.17
CA VAL A 17 -7.58 -4.74 14.65
C VAL A 17 -6.94 -5.26 15.95
N SER A 18 -7.70 -5.97 16.80
CA SER A 18 -7.19 -6.53 18.05
C SER A 18 -6.19 -7.68 17.86
N GLU A 19 -6.14 -8.28 16.68
CA GLU A 19 -5.17 -9.34 16.32
C GLU A 19 -3.82 -8.76 15.89
N LEU A 20 -3.76 -7.46 15.59
CA LEU A 20 -2.54 -6.81 15.13
C LEU A 20 -1.55 -6.59 16.28
N VAL A 21 -0.38 -7.21 16.14
CA VAL A 21 0.77 -6.97 17.02
C VAL A 21 1.72 -5.99 16.34
N ARG A 22 1.86 -4.81 16.94
CA ARG A 22 2.80 -3.77 16.51
C ARG A 22 4.24 -4.32 16.49
N ARG A 23 4.92 -4.16 15.35
CA ARG A 23 6.34 -4.51 15.21
C ARG A 23 7.23 -3.33 15.61
N ASP A 24 8.45 -3.63 16.07
CA ASP A 24 9.45 -2.61 16.42
C ASP A 24 9.86 -1.77 15.20
N GLY A 25 9.95 -2.39 14.03
CA GLY A 25 10.27 -1.72 12.77
C GLY A 25 9.08 -0.97 12.16
N VAL A 26 9.40 -0.09 11.19
CA VAL A 26 8.43 0.56 10.31
C VAL A 26 8.57 -0.03 8.91
N PHE A 27 7.45 -0.50 8.35
CA PHE A 27 7.33 -0.90 6.96
C PHE A 27 6.97 0.35 6.13
N VAL A 28 7.86 0.74 5.21
CA VAL A 28 7.72 1.92 4.36
C VAL A 28 7.49 1.49 2.91
N HIS A 29 6.38 1.92 2.33
CA HIS A 29 6.07 1.70 0.92
C HIS A 29 6.33 2.97 0.11
N ILE A 30 7.18 2.87 -0.91
CA ILE A 30 7.53 3.96 -1.82
C ILE A 30 7.11 3.54 -3.23
N ASP A 31 5.98 4.07 -3.68
CA ASP A 31 5.27 3.56 -4.85
C ASP A 31 5.26 4.60 -5.98
N VAL A 32 5.56 4.16 -7.20
CA VAL A 32 5.43 5.00 -8.40
C VAL A 32 3.97 5.33 -8.72
N ALA A 33 3.05 4.41 -8.41
CA ALA A 33 1.62 4.57 -8.56
C ALA A 33 0.87 3.52 -7.69
N HIS A 34 -0.35 3.84 -7.26
CA HIS A 34 -1.31 2.91 -6.63
C HIS A 34 -2.63 2.91 -7.39
N ARG A 35 -3.25 1.73 -7.54
CA ARG A 35 -4.53 1.61 -8.25
C ARG A 35 -5.67 2.21 -7.43
N GLY A 36 -6.76 2.60 -8.09
CA GLY A 36 -7.99 2.98 -7.40
C GLY A 36 -8.63 1.80 -6.65
N VAL A 37 -9.27 2.09 -5.51
CA VAL A 37 -9.93 1.08 -4.67
C VAL A 37 -11.32 0.66 -5.17
N GLY A 38 -12.05 1.56 -5.86
CA GLY A 38 -13.38 1.29 -6.38
C GLY A 38 -14.44 1.04 -5.28
N THR A 39 -15.53 0.37 -5.65
CA THR A 39 -16.64 0.01 -4.74
C THR A 39 -17.07 -1.45 -4.90
N ALA A 40 -16.16 -2.32 -5.35
CA ALA A 40 -16.47 -3.70 -5.75
C ALA A 40 -16.92 -4.61 -4.60
N SER A 41 -16.90 -4.15 -3.35
CA SER A 41 -17.54 -4.85 -2.23
C SER A 41 -19.06 -4.97 -2.44
N CYS A 42 -19.70 -3.92 -2.97
CA CYS A 42 -21.11 -3.93 -3.38
C CYS A 42 -21.38 -2.79 -4.37
N GLY A 43 -20.98 -3.00 -5.63
CA GLY A 43 -21.04 -1.97 -6.66
C GLY A 43 -20.04 -2.22 -7.78
N PRO A 44 -19.80 -1.23 -8.65
CA PRO A 44 -18.81 -1.35 -9.71
C PRO A 44 -17.38 -1.42 -9.16
N ASP A 45 -16.49 -2.03 -9.94
CA ASP A 45 -15.04 -1.92 -9.74
C ASP A 45 -14.53 -0.48 -9.97
N MET A 46 -13.22 -0.27 -9.89
CA MET A 46 -12.59 1.01 -10.15
C MET A 46 -12.90 1.53 -11.57
N HIS A 47 -13.18 2.83 -11.67
CA HIS A 47 -13.32 3.49 -12.96
C HIS A 47 -12.01 3.35 -13.79
N PRO A 48 -12.07 3.10 -15.11
CA PRO A 48 -10.90 2.79 -15.95
C PRO A 48 -9.72 3.77 -15.85
N ARG A 49 -10.01 5.07 -15.63
CA ARG A 49 -8.98 6.11 -15.43
C ARG A 49 -8.09 5.92 -14.18
N HIS A 50 -8.45 5.06 -13.23
CA HIS A 50 -7.67 4.78 -12.02
C HIS A 50 -6.94 3.42 -12.08
N ILE A 51 -6.96 2.77 -13.25
CA ILE A 51 -6.19 1.56 -13.51
C ILE A 51 -4.72 1.95 -13.71
N ILE A 52 -3.81 1.17 -13.14
CA ILE A 52 -2.40 1.21 -13.52
C ILE A 52 -2.20 0.17 -14.62
N PRO A 53 -1.89 0.58 -15.86
CA PRO A 53 -1.70 -0.37 -16.96
C PRO A 53 -0.44 -1.20 -16.73
N ALA A 54 -0.43 -2.42 -17.26
CA ALA A 54 0.81 -3.18 -17.36
C ALA A 54 1.81 -2.42 -18.28
N GLY A 55 3.09 -2.46 -17.94
CA GLY A 55 4.13 -1.80 -18.71
C GLY A 55 5.27 -1.27 -17.85
N THR A 56 6.24 -0.65 -18.50
CA THR A 56 7.42 -0.09 -17.83
C THR A 56 7.07 1.23 -17.16
N HIS A 57 7.31 1.29 -15.85
CA HIS A 57 7.26 2.52 -15.07
C HIS A 57 8.69 2.90 -14.69
N GLN A 58 9.06 4.15 -14.93
CA GLN A 58 10.35 4.67 -14.49
C GLN A 58 10.17 5.39 -13.16
N PHE A 59 10.94 4.98 -12.16
CA PHE A 59 10.85 5.52 -10.82
C PHE A 59 12.24 5.66 -10.22
N ALA A 60 12.51 6.79 -9.59
CA ALA A 60 13.76 7.07 -8.90
C ALA A 60 13.44 7.74 -7.56
N TYR A 61 14.15 7.33 -6.52
CA TYR A 61 14.06 7.92 -5.19
C TYR A 61 15.45 8.06 -4.60
N ARG A 62 15.59 8.98 -3.65
CA ARG A 62 16.82 9.16 -2.87
C ARG A 62 16.44 9.20 -1.40
N LEU A 63 17.07 8.32 -0.61
CA LEU A 63 16.96 8.34 0.84
C LEU A 63 18.19 9.03 1.42
N ARG A 64 17.97 9.87 2.42
CA ARG A 64 19.02 10.53 3.19
C ARG A 64 18.59 10.57 4.65
N LEU A 65 19.49 10.21 5.54
CA LEU A 65 19.33 10.50 6.96
C LEU A 65 19.51 12.00 7.17
N LEU A 66 18.54 12.60 7.87
CA LEU A 66 18.64 13.98 8.30
C LEU A 66 19.33 14.00 9.66
N ASP A 67 20.33 14.86 9.80
CA ASP A 67 21.03 15.13 11.05
C ASP A 67 20.23 16.10 11.92
#